data_AF-A0A7V3ADY9-F1
#
_entry.id   AF-A0A7V3ADY9-F1
#
_cell.length_a   1.000
_cell.length_b   1.000
_cell.length_c   1.000
_cell.angle_alpha   90.00
_cell.angle_beta   90.00
_cell.angle_gamma   90.00
#
_symmetry.space_group_name_H-M   'P 1'
#
loop_
_entity.id
_entity.type
_entity.pdbx_description
1 polymer ?
#
loop_
_entity_poly.entity_id
_entity_poly.type
_entity_poly.pdbx_seq_one_letter_code
_entity_poly.pdbx_strand_id
1 'polypeptide(L)'
;MQTPRRRPRLSVDGRDAPIRYPSSRVIRPRGARRWTRSPDDVSEGNDMHMEPILGDSNDPLISLLIFNYDGRYLRGCLDAIFRQKTLPNVEVIYIDDATSDGSWEIAVEYARKHGSLMTICRNRDIRGPKFNAVACRTMAKGRYCAELTGDQAFDSEYIRSRLRILAEDDQAKFASVRRTVDVVTPPPSVLKGPLVSILCYNYNYGRYLRRALSSLFAQTYQNIEVCFSDNASTDESWAIALEFAQRHPHKMTLIRNRKNFGASANYSNCWRVMKGKYFLQFCSDDALEPQFVERCVQVLETHPNVGMALVNRAIIDENDQRSEEPPFYNRSCIIPGHEQAAVYMMAGVNPSTSQVMYRRDFTEECQAPDNFLASRYYGMRVFDLKMSLDHDIAYIKDSLLLNRVHSRNDTSHADGLLLPIAGIYVLNHQMADLAEIRGAHKAVGRLTQSIDKLATLSIRYSVRMLQAKKEEVALSYFHLAVAINPRVMEDSVWQDLKRYWTSDAKTKAEILGKLTGRSNLATRSVSYDPPPGSTPLE
;
A
#
# COMPACT_ATOMS: atom_id res chain seq x y z
N MET A 1 -29.36 -8.65 -40.45
CA MET A 1 -28.63 -7.53 -41.10
C MET A 1 -29.46 -6.26 -40.98
N GLN A 2 -29.12 -5.37 -40.05
CA GLN A 2 -29.48 -3.94 -40.10
C GLN A 2 -28.42 -3.19 -39.27
N THR A 3 -27.66 -2.35 -39.96
CA THR A 3 -26.63 -1.43 -39.45
C THR A 3 -27.16 0.02 -39.48
N PRO A 4 -26.48 0.97 -38.79
CA PRO A 4 -27.15 1.99 -37.97
C PRO A 4 -27.31 3.37 -38.65
N ARG A 5 -28.26 4.17 -38.16
CA ARG A 5 -28.45 5.59 -38.57
C ARG A 5 -27.42 6.51 -37.90
N ARG A 6 -26.61 7.18 -38.72
CA ARG A 6 -25.68 8.27 -38.35
C ARG A 6 -26.43 9.60 -38.16
N ARG A 7 -26.00 10.39 -37.18
CA ARG A 7 -26.39 11.81 -36.98
C ARG A 7 -25.70 12.74 -38.00
N PRO A 8 -26.27 13.92 -38.33
CA PRO A 8 -25.69 14.86 -39.30
C PRO A 8 -24.56 15.71 -38.68
N ARG A 9 -23.57 16.04 -39.53
CA ARG A 9 -22.45 16.98 -39.25
C ARG A 9 -22.93 18.42 -39.39
N LEU A 10 -22.48 19.31 -38.50
CA LEU A 10 -22.50 20.77 -38.68
C LEU A 10 -21.07 21.27 -38.90
N SER A 11 -20.95 22.15 -39.89
CA SER A 11 -19.75 22.80 -40.39
C SER A 11 -19.17 23.82 -39.40
N VAL A 12 -17.84 23.91 -39.36
CA VAL A 12 -17.07 24.87 -38.59
C VAL A 12 -16.62 25.99 -39.53
N ASP A 13 -17.04 27.23 -39.28
CA ASP A 13 -16.23 28.42 -39.56
C ASP A 13 -16.83 29.65 -38.87
N GLY A 14 -15.98 30.47 -38.24
CA GLY A 14 -16.34 31.83 -37.80
C GLY A 14 -16.02 32.23 -36.35
N ARG A 15 -14.72 32.46 -36.08
CA ARG A 15 -14.10 33.44 -35.16
C ARG A 15 -14.93 34.00 -33.97
N ASP A 16 -14.51 33.66 -32.75
CA ASP A 16 -14.84 34.42 -31.52
C ASP A 16 -13.58 34.80 -30.72
N ALA A 17 -13.63 36.01 -30.15
CA ALA A 17 -12.55 36.72 -29.47
C ALA A 17 -12.21 36.18 -28.06
N PRO A 18 -10.99 36.41 -27.51
CA PRO A 18 -10.63 35.91 -26.19
C PRO A 18 -11.18 36.78 -25.05
N ILE A 19 -11.90 36.14 -24.15
CA ILE A 19 -12.39 36.69 -22.87
C ILE A 19 -11.20 36.88 -21.91
N ARG A 20 -11.00 38.11 -21.41
CA ARG A 20 -10.01 38.46 -20.37
C ARG A 20 -10.62 38.29 -18.97
N TYR A 21 -9.90 37.62 -18.06
CA TYR A 21 -10.20 37.59 -16.63
C TYR A 21 -9.47 38.72 -15.87
N PRO A 22 -10.06 39.33 -14.82
CA PRO A 22 -9.45 40.42 -14.07
C PRO A 22 -8.37 39.94 -13.09
N SER A 23 -7.29 40.72 -12.99
CA SER A 23 -6.14 40.49 -12.11
C SER A 23 -6.47 40.70 -10.63
N SER A 24 -6.24 39.69 -9.79
CA SER A 24 -6.30 39.81 -8.32
C SER A 24 -5.03 40.46 -7.75
N ARG A 25 -5.21 41.56 -7.01
CA ARG A 25 -4.19 42.29 -6.25
C ARG A 25 -3.69 41.48 -5.04
N VAL A 26 -2.38 41.42 -4.85
CA VAL A 26 -1.74 40.90 -3.63
C VAL A 26 -1.53 42.04 -2.63
N ILE A 27 -2.13 41.95 -1.46
CA ILE A 27 -1.90 42.84 -0.31
C ILE A 27 -0.79 42.20 0.56
N ARG A 28 0.33 42.90 0.74
CA ARG A 28 1.41 42.48 1.68
C ARG A 28 1.24 43.17 3.04
N PRO A 29 1.37 42.47 4.18
CA PRO A 29 1.47 43.13 5.48
C PRO A 29 2.83 43.81 5.63
N ARG A 30 2.83 45.05 6.14
CA ARG A 30 4.02 45.79 6.60
C ARG A 30 4.45 45.27 7.97
N GLY A 31 5.73 44.90 8.12
CA GLY A 31 6.32 44.65 9.44
C GLY A 31 7.50 43.68 9.46
N ALA A 32 8.59 43.95 8.73
CA ALA A 32 9.86 43.25 8.94
C ALA A 32 10.82 44.20 9.66
N ARG A 33 11.02 43.99 10.97
CA ARG A 33 12.16 44.57 11.70
C ARG A 33 13.41 43.83 11.24
N ARG A 34 14.39 44.60 10.77
CA ARG A 34 15.75 44.16 10.43
C ARG A 34 16.44 43.72 11.72
N TRP A 35 16.75 42.42 11.85
CA TRP A 35 17.72 41.95 12.83
C TRP A 35 19.05 41.77 12.10
N THR A 36 19.95 42.74 12.26
CA THR A 36 21.38 42.58 11.94
C THR A 36 22.04 41.94 13.16
N ARG A 37 22.55 40.71 13.02
CA ARG A 37 23.51 40.14 13.98
C ARG A 37 24.93 40.32 13.44
N SER A 38 25.81 40.80 14.31
CA SER A 38 27.25 40.95 14.10
C SER A 38 27.96 39.59 14.20
N PRO A 39 29.18 39.41 13.64
CA PRO A 39 29.79 38.09 13.41
C PRO A 39 30.44 37.37 14.61
N ASP A 40 30.38 37.90 15.84
CA ASP A 40 31.29 37.46 16.93
C ASP A 40 30.56 36.96 18.19
N ASP A 41 29.67 35.98 18.08
CA ASP A 41 29.21 35.22 19.26
C ASP A 41 29.11 33.72 18.93
N VAL A 42 30.17 32.99 19.27
CA VAL A 42 30.29 31.55 19.15
C VAL A 42 29.90 30.90 20.49
N SER A 43 28.89 30.02 20.49
CA SER A 43 29.00 28.69 21.13
C SER A 43 27.77 27.81 20.90
N GLU A 44 28.08 26.54 20.61
CA GLU A 44 27.31 25.30 20.77
C GLU A 44 26.25 24.90 19.72
N GLY A 45 26.63 23.86 18.94
CA GLY A 45 25.75 23.11 18.04
C GLY A 45 26.51 22.42 16.89
N ASN A 46 27.59 21.69 17.21
CA ASN A 46 28.38 20.99 16.20
C ASN A 46 27.96 19.51 16.12
N ASP A 47 27.09 19.18 15.16
CA ASP A 47 27.08 17.86 14.52
C ASP A 47 27.08 18.12 13.00
N MET A 48 28.27 18.45 12.50
CA MET A 48 28.55 18.61 11.09
C MET A 48 28.18 17.33 10.34
N HIS A 49 27.35 17.49 9.31
CA HIS A 49 27.31 16.60 8.16
C HIS A 49 28.75 16.44 7.63
N MET A 50 29.38 15.30 7.87
CA MET A 50 30.66 14.98 7.26
C MET A 50 30.47 14.87 5.75
N GLU A 51 31.22 15.65 4.97
CA GLU A 51 31.32 15.42 3.52
C GLU A 51 31.98 14.06 3.27
N PRO A 52 31.54 13.29 2.25
CA PRO A 52 32.14 12.00 1.93
C PRO A 52 33.63 12.16 1.62
N ILE A 53 34.43 11.19 2.06
CA ILE A 53 35.87 11.24 1.93
C ILE A 53 36.26 11.04 0.46
N LEU A 54 36.86 12.04 -0.17
CA LEU A 54 37.35 11.97 -1.54
C LEU A 54 38.31 10.77 -1.73
N GLY A 55 37.87 9.77 -2.50
CA GLY A 55 38.66 8.60 -2.87
C GLY A 55 38.36 7.31 -2.09
N ASP A 56 37.38 7.30 -1.17
CA ASP A 56 36.98 6.08 -0.47
C ASP A 56 35.90 5.30 -1.26
N SER A 57 36.27 4.11 -1.72
CA SER A 57 35.38 3.15 -2.40
C SER A 57 34.20 2.64 -1.58
N ASN A 58 34.22 2.86 -0.27
CA ASN A 58 33.16 2.46 0.66
C ASN A 58 32.22 3.61 1.05
N ASP A 59 32.50 4.84 0.62
CA ASP A 59 31.64 6.01 0.88
C ASP A 59 31.52 6.96 -0.35
N PRO A 60 31.11 6.46 -1.54
CA PRO A 60 30.98 7.30 -2.73
C PRO A 60 29.85 8.33 -2.57
N LEU A 61 30.05 9.52 -3.12
CA LEU A 61 29.00 10.54 -3.21
C LEU A 61 27.98 10.18 -4.30
N ILE A 62 28.43 9.59 -5.41
CA ILE A 62 27.59 9.26 -6.57
C ILE A 62 27.93 7.88 -7.15
N SER A 63 26.90 7.12 -7.49
CA SER A 63 27.02 5.86 -8.25
C SER A 63 26.59 6.07 -9.70
N LEU A 64 27.47 5.70 -10.64
CA LEU A 64 27.19 5.72 -12.07
C LEU A 64 26.75 4.32 -12.52
N LEU A 65 25.51 4.22 -13.00
CA LEU A 65 24.86 2.95 -13.32
C LEU A 65 24.87 2.74 -14.84
N ILE A 66 25.59 1.72 -15.31
CA ILE A 66 25.74 1.39 -16.73
C ILE A 66 25.20 -0.02 -16.96
N PHE A 67 24.08 -0.18 -17.67
CA PHE A 67 23.38 -1.47 -17.74
C PHE A 67 22.63 -1.75 -19.05
N ASN A 68 22.69 -0.81 -19.99
CA ASN A 68 22.06 -0.87 -21.31
C ASN A 68 22.87 0.02 -22.25
N TYR A 69 24.14 -0.35 -22.45
CA TYR A 69 25.15 0.48 -23.08
C TYR A 69 25.79 -0.28 -24.25
N ASP A 70 25.96 0.38 -25.39
CA ASP A 70 26.51 -0.23 -26.61
C ASP A 70 28.04 -0.32 -26.51
N GLY A 71 28.59 -1.52 -26.73
CA GLY A 71 30.02 -1.81 -26.57
C GLY A 71 30.94 -0.96 -27.42
N ARG A 72 30.46 -0.44 -28.56
CA ARG A 72 31.23 0.48 -29.42
C ARG A 72 31.60 1.79 -28.70
N TYR A 73 30.80 2.20 -27.71
CA TYR A 73 30.95 3.48 -27.01
C TYR A 73 31.46 3.32 -25.58
N LEU A 74 31.43 2.10 -25.01
CA LEU A 74 31.72 1.87 -23.60
C LEU A 74 33.12 2.36 -23.19
N ARG A 75 34.14 2.12 -24.02
CA ARG A 75 35.50 2.61 -23.76
C ARG A 75 35.56 4.13 -23.66
N GLY A 76 34.91 4.83 -24.58
CA GLY A 76 34.83 6.29 -24.57
C GLY A 76 34.12 6.81 -23.31
N CYS A 77 33.05 6.15 -22.89
CA CYS A 77 32.33 6.45 -21.66
C CYS A 77 33.22 6.30 -20.41
N LEU A 78 33.87 5.14 -20.26
CA LEU A 78 34.73 4.86 -19.11
C LEU A 78 35.97 5.75 -19.10
N ASP A 79 36.58 6.04 -20.25
CA ASP A 79 37.64 7.03 -20.36
C ASP A 79 37.19 8.41 -19.91
N ALA A 80 36.01 8.85 -20.33
CA ALA A 80 35.45 10.13 -19.90
C ALA A 80 35.24 10.16 -18.38
N ILE A 81 34.79 9.07 -17.75
CA ILE A 81 34.61 8.97 -16.30
C ILE A 81 35.97 9.02 -15.58
N PHE A 82 36.89 8.12 -15.90
CA PHE A 82 38.13 7.95 -15.13
C PHE A 82 39.22 9.00 -15.42
N ARG A 83 39.13 9.76 -16.52
CA ARG A 83 40.04 10.91 -16.78
C ARG A 83 39.68 12.17 -15.99
N GLN A 84 38.47 12.26 -15.46
CA GLN A 84 38.02 13.45 -14.74
C GLN A 84 38.68 13.53 -13.35
N LYS A 85 39.53 14.54 -13.16
CA LYS A 85 40.16 14.86 -11.87
C LYS A 85 39.22 15.58 -10.89
N THR A 86 38.06 16.00 -11.39
CA THR A 86 37.13 16.90 -10.70
C THR A 86 35.83 16.21 -10.30
N LEU A 87 35.60 14.95 -10.67
CA LEU A 87 34.44 14.23 -10.15
C LEU A 87 34.57 14.08 -8.62
N PRO A 88 33.48 14.33 -7.86
CA PRO A 88 33.46 13.98 -6.45
C PRO A 88 33.56 12.45 -6.29
N ASN A 89 33.74 11.97 -5.05
CA ASN A 89 33.92 10.54 -4.76
C ASN A 89 32.88 9.68 -5.51
N VAL A 90 33.33 8.81 -6.43
CA VAL A 90 32.46 8.14 -7.42
C VAL A 90 32.73 6.64 -7.45
N GLU A 91 31.67 5.87 -7.63
CA GLU A 91 31.77 4.48 -8.07
C GLU A 91 31.04 4.26 -9.40
N VAL A 92 31.47 3.25 -10.14
CA VAL A 92 30.90 2.80 -11.40
C VAL A 92 30.38 1.38 -11.22
N ILE A 93 29.13 1.16 -11.61
CA ILE A 93 28.51 -0.16 -11.59
C ILE A 93 28.09 -0.50 -13.01
N TYR A 94 28.69 -1.55 -13.55
CA TYR A 94 28.43 -2.02 -14.89
C TYR A 94 27.81 -3.42 -14.87
N ILE A 95 26.67 -3.56 -15.55
CA ILE A 95 26.03 -4.86 -15.80
C ILE A 95 26.02 -5.14 -17.29
N ASP A 96 26.62 -6.25 -17.68
CA ASP A 96 26.53 -6.82 -19.02
C ASP A 96 25.44 -7.90 -19.09
N ASP A 97 24.65 -7.86 -20.15
CA ASP A 97 23.51 -8.75 -20.35
C ASP A 97 23.84 -9.91 -21.31
N ALA A 98 24.98 -10.56 -21.06
CA ALA A 98 25.56 -11.58 -21.94
C ALA A 98 25.77 -11.09 -23.37
N THR A 99 26.18 -9.83 -23.55
CA THR A 99 26.40 -9.27 -24.88
C THR A 99 27.62 -9.89 -25.55
N SER A 100 27.64 -9.86 -26.89
CA SER A 100 28.72 -10.38 -27.74
C SER A 100 29.45 -9.28 -28.50
N ASP A 101 29.40 -8.03 -28.02
CA ASP A 101 29.87 -6.83 -28.72
C ASP A 101 31.23 -6.30 -28.22
N GLY A 102 31.93 -7.09 -27.39
CA GLY A 102 33.23 -6.72 -26.81
C GLY A 102 33.15 -5.84 -25.56
N SER A 103 31.94 -5.47 -25.12
CA SER A 103 31.74 -4.59 -23.96
C SER A 103 32.20 -5.23 -22.64
N TRP A 104 32.03 -6.54 -22.48
CA TRP A 104 32.49 -7.26 -21.29
C TRP A 104 34.02 -7.21 -21.14
N GLU A 105 34.76 -7.42 -22.22
CA GLU A 105 36.23 -7.38 -22.23
C GLU A 105 36.74 -5.99 -21.86
N ILE A 106 36.08 -4.94 -22.37
CA ILE A 106 36.35 -3.55 -21.99
C ILE A 106 36.07 -3.35 -20.50
N ALA A 107 34.93 -3.79 -19.97
CA ALA A 107 34.58 -3.62 -18.57
C ALA A 107 35.58 -4.32 -17.63
N VAL A 108 36.04 -5.53 -17.98
CA VAL A 108 37.08 -6.26 -17.23
C VAL A 108 38.41 -5.52 -17.21
N GLU A 109 38.82 -4.91 -18.34
CA GLU A 109 40.03 -4.08 -18.41
C GLU A 109 39.97 -2.92 -17.42
N TYR A 110 38.87 -2.16 -17.40
CA TYR A 110 38.72 -1.02 -16.49
C TYR A 110 38.55 -1.44 -15.03
N ALA A 111 37.83 -2.53 -14.76
CA ALA A 111 37.70 -3.06 -13.40
C ALA A 111 39.06 -3.51 -12.82
N ARG A 112 39.97 -4.02 -13.65
CA ARG A 112 41.35 -4.31 -13.20
C ARG A 112 42.14 -3.05 -12.89
N LYS A 113 41.97 -2.00 -13.69
CA LYS A 113 42.70 -0.74 -13.57
C LYS A 113 42.16 0.15 -12.43
N HIS A 114 40.88 0.05 -12.13
CA HIS A 114 40.14 0.91 -11.21
C HIS A 114 39.32 0.08 -10.20
N GLY A 115 39.84 -1.06 -9.76
CA GLY A 115 39.06 -2.05 -8.99
C GLY A 115 38.47 -1.58 -7.67
N SER A 116 38.99 -0.50 -7.08
CA SER A 116 38.36 0.14 -5.91
C SER A 116 37.09 0.92 -6.30
N LEU A 117 36.99 1.42 -7.52
CA LEU A 117 35.92 2.33 -7.95
C LEU A 117 34.94 1.70 -8.96
N MET A 118 35.15 0.46 -9.39
CA MET A 118 34.33 -0.19 -10.42
C MET A 118 33.89 -1.60 -10.03
N THR A 119 32.57 -1.80 -10.02
CA THR A 119 31.93 -3.12 -9.85
C THR A 119 31.37 -3.58 -11.19
N ILE A 120 31.68 -4.81 -11.60
CA ILE A 120 31.18 -5.41 -12.84
C ILE A 120 30.38 -6.68 -12.53
N CYS A 121 29.28 -6.89 -13.25
CA CYS A 121 28.46 -8.10 -13.18
C CYS A 121 28.05 -8.51 -14.59
N ARG A 122 28.03 -9.82 -14.85
CA ARG A 122 27.57 -10.38 -16.14
C ARG A 122 26.42 -11.33 -15.89
N ASN A 123 25.29 -11.09 -16.55
CA ASN A 123 24.19 -12.04 -16.57
C ASN A 123 24.57 -13.24 -17.45
N ARG A 124 23.97 -14.40 -17.17
CA ARG A 124 24.16 -15.60 -18.01
C ARG A 124 23.37 -15.53 -19.32
N ASP A 125 22.24 -14.84 -19.31
CA ASP A 125 21.30 -14.68 -20.42
C ASP A 125 20.75 -13.24 -20.43
N ILE A 126 20.14 -12.82 -21.55
CA ILE A 126 19.53 -11.49 -21.70
C ILE A 126 18.32 -11.33 -20.77
N ARG A 127 18.42 -10.42 -19.79
CA ARG A 127 17.38 -10.08 -18.80
C ARG A 127 16.63 -8.79 -19.12
N GLY A 128 17.22 -7.92 -19.93
CA GLY A 128 16.65 -6.67 -20.40
C GLY A 128 16.89 -5.46 -19.48
N PRO A 129 16.71 -4.23 -20.00
CA PRO A 129 17.15 -2.99 -19.36
C PRO A 129 16.43 -2.67 -18.05
N LYS A 130 15.16 -3.07 -17.91
CA LYS A 130 14.41 -2.88 -16.66
C LYS A 130 15.02 -3.70 -15.51
N PHE A 131 15.39 -4.95 -15.78
CA PHE A 131 15.99 -5.82 -14.78
C PHE A 131 17.37 -5.30 -14.38
N ASN A 132 18.20 -4.95 -15.37
CA ASN A 132 19.55 -4.48 -15.11
C ASN A 132 19.57 -3.10 -14.42
N ALA A 133 18.62 -2.21 -14.71
CA ALA A 133 18.46 -0.95 -13.98
C ALA A 133 18.23 -1.19 -12.48
N VAL A 134 17.36 -2.15 -12.14
CA VAL A 134 17.10 -2.53 -10.74
C VAL A 134 18.34 -3.13 -10.09
N ALA A 135 19.06 -4.01 -10.79
CA ALA A 135 20.27 -4.63 -10.28
C ALA A 135 21.39 -3.61 -10.03
N CYS A 136 21.63 -2.68 -10.96
CA CYS A 136 22.61 -1.59 -10.77
C CYS A 136 22.25 -0.70 -9.58
N ARG A 137 20.99 -0.27 -9.47
CA ARG A 137 20.53 0.54 -8.33
C ARG A 137 20.66 -0.16 -6.99
N THR A 138 20.71 -1.50 -6.97
CA THR A 138 20.85 -2.30 -5.75
C THR A 138 22.31 -2.42 -5.31
N MET A 139 23.26 -2.40 -6.27
CA MET A 139 24.69 -2.38 -5.98
C MET A 139 25.20 -0.96 -5.63
N ALA A 140 24.41 0.08 -5.90
CA ALA A 140 24.76 1.48 -5.68
C ALA A 140 24.89 1.83 -4.19
N LYS A 141 26.06 2.33 -3.80
CA LYS A 141 26.44 2.83 -2.48
C LYS A 141 26.35 4.37 -2.38
N GLY A 142 26.30 5.05 -3.52
CA GLY A 142 26.35 6.49 -3.63
C GLY A 142 25.11 7.18 -3.07
N ARG A 143 25.31 8.35 -2.43
CA ARG A 143 24.19 9.21 -1.99
C ARG A 143 23.27 9.62 -3.14
N TYR A 144 23.83 9.74 -4.35
CA TYR A 144 23.11 10.00 -5.59
C TYR A 144 23.38 8.89 -6.62
N CYS A 145 22.45 8.68 -7.55
CA CYS A 145 22.64 7.77 -8.68
C CYS A 145 22.45 8.53 -9.99
N ALA A 146 23.28 8.21 -10.98
CA ALA A 146 23.08 8.63 -12.37
C ALA A 146 23.04 7.39 -13.27
N GLU A 147 22.00 7.28 -14.08
CA GLU A 147 21.87 6.22 -15.07
C GLU A 147 22.50 6.68 -16.38
N LEU A 148 23.39 5.86 -16.92
CA LEU A 148 24.04 6.10 -18.20
C LEU A 148 23.58 4.99 -19.16
N THR A 149 22.83 5.40 -20.18
CA THR A 149 22.21 4.49 -21.16
C THR A 149 22.59 4.88 -22.57
N GLY A 150 22.75 3.90 -23.47
CA GLY A 150 23.02 4.16 -24.90
C GLY A 150 24.45 4.57 -25.21
N ASP A 151 24.63 5.64 -25.98
CA ASP A 151 25.89 6.20 -26.51
C ASP A 151 26.32 7.51 -25.80
N GLN A 152 25.76 7.78 -24.63
CA GLN A 152 25.94 9.05 -23.93
C GLN A 152 27.38 9.24 -23.43
N ALA A 153 28.03 10.30 -23.91
CA ALA A 153 29.28 10.83 -23.37
C ALA A 153 28.99 11.90 -22.30
N PHE A 154 29.94 12.10 -21.39
CA PHE A 154 29.74 12.92 -20.20
C PHE A 154 30.59 14.20 -20.23
N ASP A 155 29.96 15.37 -20.08
CA ASP A 155 30.67 16.63 -19.79
C ASP A 155 31.02 16.68 -18.29
N SER A 156 32.30 16.88 -17.98
CA SER A 156 32.81 16.95 -16.62
C SER A 156 32.11 17.92 -15.67
N GLU A 157 31.48 18.99 -16.17
CA GLU A 157 30.72 19.94 -15.36
C GLU A 157 29.23 19.55 -15.19
N TYR A 158 28.71 18.61 -16.00
CA TYR A 158 27.30 18.22 -15.92
C TYR A 158 26.96 17.57 -14.57
N ILE A 159 27.78 16.65 -14.04
CA ILE A 159 27.46 15.93 -12.79
C ILE A 159 27.55 16.93 -11.65
N ARG A 160 28.57 17.81 -11.66
CA ARG A 160 28.73 18.86 -10.66
C ARG A 160 27.55 19.81 -10.64
N SER A 161 27.11 20.31 -11.79
CA SER A 161 25.95 21.21 -11.88
C SER A 161 24.67 20.53 -11.39
N ARG A 162 24.46 19.24 -11.73
CA ARG A 162 23.32 18.47 -11.22
C ARG A 162 23.41 18.20 -9.72
N LEU A 163 24.59 17.89 -9.20
CA LEU A 163 24.79 17.70 -7.77
C LEU A 163 24.59 18.99 -6.97
N ARG A 164 24.98 20.16 -7.50
CA ARG A 164 24.65 21.47 -6.89
C ARG A 164 23.15 21.69 -6.83
N ILE A 165 22.45 21.46 -7.94
CA ILE A 165 20.98 21.54 -7.97
C ILE A 165 20.37 20.55 -6.96
N LEU A 166 20.85 19.31 -6.92
CA LEU A 166 20.37 18.30 -5.95
C LEU A 166 20.73 18.64 -4.51
N ALA A 167 21.80 19.38 -4.24
CA ALA A 167 22.16 19.81 -2.89
C ALA A 167 21.29 21.00 -2.43
N GLU A 168 21.00 21.92 -3.34
CA GLU A 168 20.34 23.20 -3.07
C GLU A 168 18.80 23.14 -3.18
N ASP A 169 18.26 22.28 -4.05
CA ASP A 169 16.83 22.13 -4.28
C ASP A 169 16.27 20.89 -3.57
N ASP A 170 15.56 21.13 -2.46
CA ASP A 170 14.91 20.10 -1.66
C ASP A 170 13.85 19.28 -2.42
N GLN A 171 13.32 19.79 -3.53
CA GLN A 171 12.38 19.04 -4.37
C GLN A 171 13.09 18.17 -5.41
N ALA A 172 14.28 18.58 -5.88
CA ALA A 172 15.10 17.83 -6.83
C ALA A 172 15.73 16.57 -6.21
N LYS A 173 15.94 16.53 -4.88
CA LYS A 173 16.54 15.42 -4.10
C LYS A 173 15.85 14.05 -4.22
N PHE A 174 14.77 13.93 -4.99
CA PHE A 174 13.87 12.82 -4.81
C PHE A 174 13.20 12.28 -6.08
N ALA A 175 13.84 11.26 -6.66
CA ALA A 175 13.19 10.26 -7.52
C ALA A 175 13.17 8.84 -6.90
N SER A 176 14.04 8.51 -5.93
CA SER A 176 13.87 7.35 -5.03
C SER A 176 14.90 7.39 -3.89
N VAL A 177 14.45 7.24 -2.64
CA VAL A 177 15.33 6.99 -1.48
C VAL A 177 15.09 5.56 -1.04
N ARG A 178 16.08 4.68 -1.22
CA ARG A 178 16.17 3.37 -0.57
C ARG A 178 17.27 3.47 0.49
N ARG A 179 16.94 3.27 1.77
CA ARG A 179 17.92 2.90 2.79
C ARG A 179 17.90 1.38 2.86
N THR A 180 18.87 0.73 2.25
CA THR A 180 19.11 -0.69 2.46
C THR A 180 20.03 -0.80 3.67
N VAL A 181 19.49 -1.21 4.81
CA VAL A 181 20.29 -1.93 5.80
C VAL A 181 20.45 -3.32 5.21
N ASP A 182 21.70 -3.74 4.97
CA ASP A 182 22.12 -5.04 4.43
C ASP A 182 20.97 -5.99 4.02
N VAL A 183 20.71 -6.10 2.72
CA VAL A 183 20.02 -7.30 2.20
C VAL A 183 21.07 -8.39 2.16
N VAL A 184 21.37 -8.94 3.33
CA VAL A 184 21.68 -10.36 3.39
C VAL A 184 20.43 -11.05 2.85
N THR A 185 20.53 -11.64 1.65
CA THR A 185 19.68 -12.79 1.35
C THR A 185 19.99 -13.76 2.47
N PRO A 186 19.05 -14.04 3.40
CA PRO A 186 19.34 -15.04 4.40
C PRO A 186 19.80 -16.28 3.65
N PRO A 187 20.86 -16.99 4.11
CA PRO A 187 21.06 -18.35 3.64
C PRO A 187 19.71 -19.08 3.73
N PRO A 188 19.40 -20.01 2.82
CA PRO A 188 18.15 -20.74 2.86
C PRO A 188 17.83 -21.11 4.30
N SER A 189 16.65 -20.71 4.76
CA SER A 189 16.21 -20.83 6.14
C SER A 189 16.63 -22.19 6.71
N VAL A 190 17.53 -22.19 7.69
CA VAL A 190 17.84 -23.40 8.48
C VAL A 190 16.64 -23.78 9.37
N LEU A 191 15.67 -22.87 9.51
CA LEU A 191 14.41 -23.11 10.21
C LEU A 191 13.47 -23.96 9.36
N LYS A 192 12.73 -24.85 10.02
CA LYS A 192 11.72 -25.70 9.38
C LYS A 192 10.57 -24.86 8.80
N GLY A 193 10.08 -25.25 7.63
CA GLY A 193 8.89 -24.69 6.98
C GLY A 193 9.16 -23.50 6.04
N PRO A 194 8.17 -23.07 5.24
CA PRO A 194 8.29 -21.95 4.30
C PRO A 194 8.39 -20.57 4.98
N LEU A 195 9.12 -19.63 4.39
CA LEU A 195 9.23 -18.27 4.92
C LEU A 195 7.90 -17.51 4.78
N VAL A 196 7.50 -16.80 5.84
CA VAL A 196 6.34 -15.89 5.85
C VAL A 196 6.79 -14.44 5.97
N SER A 197 6.40 -13.58 5.03
CA SER A 197 6.67 -12.14 5.10
C SER A 197 5.49 -11.37 5.71
N ILE A 198 5.75 -10.61 6.77
CA ILE A 198 4.75 -9.75 7.42
C ILE A 198 5.01 -8.30 6.99
N LEU A 199 4.10 -7.75 6.17
CA LEU A 199 4.23 -6.44 5.55
C LEU A 199 3.58 -5.38 6.46
N CYS A 200 4.39 -4.78 7.34
CA CYS A 200 3.94 -3.80 8.31
C CYS A 200 4.21 -2.37 7.80
N TYR A 201 3.18 -1.67 7.32
CA TYR A 201 3.29 -0.30 6.83
C TYR A 201 2.67 0.66 7.86
N ASN A 202 3.42 1.69 8.25
CA ASN A 202 3.13 2.53 9.40
C ASN A 202 3.08 4.02 9.04
N TYR A 203 2.16 4.76 9.67
CA TYR A 203 2.15 6.23 9.68
C TYR A 203 1.50 6.76 10.97
N ASN A 204 2.29 7.36 11.86
CA ASN A 204 1.82 7.99 13.11
C ASN A 204 1.04 7.06 14.07
N TYR A 205 1.50 5.81 14.20
CA TYR A 205 0.91 4.79 15.07
C TYR A 205 1.88 4.32 16.19
N GLY A 206 2.84 5.15 16.59
CA GLY A 206 3.86 4.82 17.60
C GLY A 206 3.27 4.26 18.89
N ARG A 207 2.17 4.84 19.37
CA ARG A 207 1.41 4.43 20.56
C ARG A 207 0.95 2.96 20.58
N TYR A 208 0.75 2.32 19.43
CA TYR A 208 0.35 0.90 19.35
C TYR A 208 1.44 0.01 18.77
N LEU A 209 2.40 0.59 18.03
CA LEU A 209 3.40 -0.13 17.27
C LEU A 209 4.22 -1.11 18.12
N ARG A 210 4.52 -0.77 19.38
CA ARG A 210 5.28 -1.66 20.28
C ARG A 210 4.55 -2.97 20.53
N ARG A 211 3.24 -2.94 20.80
CA ARG A 211 2.42 -4.14 20.99
C ARG A 211 2.28 -4.90 19.67
N ALA A 212 2.04 -4.18 18.59
CA ALA A 212 1.94 -4.75 17.25
C ALA A 212 3.20 -5.56 16.89
N LEU A 213 4.39 -4.96 16.97
CA LEU A 213 5.66 -5.65 16.70
C LEU A 213 5.94 -6.78 17.70
N SER A 214 5.66 -6.59 18.99
CA SER A 214 5.82 -7.65 20.00
C SER A 214 5.02 -8.90 19.65
N SER A 215 3.80 -8.73 19.14
CA SER A 215 2.93 -9.84 18.72
C SER A 215 3.47 -10.61 17.51
N LEU A 216 4.18 -9.92 16.60
CA LEU A 216 4.82 -10.57 15.45
C LEU A 216 6.01 -11.45 15.88
N PHE A 217 6.80 -10.99 16.84
CA PHE A 217 7.95 -11.76 17.35
C PHE A 217 7.58 -12.80 18.41
N ALA A 218 6.36 -12.76 18.94
CA ALA A 218 5.80 -13.78 19.85
C ALA A 218 5.14 -14.96 19.13
N GLN A 219 5.20 -15.01 17.79
CA GLN A 219 4.63 -16.12 17.02
C GLN A 219 5.34 -17.45 17.35
N THR A 220 4.54 -18.51 17.45
CA THR A 220 4.99 -19.90 17.60
C THR A 220 5.76 -20.37 16.37
N TYR A 221 5.30 -19.97 15.17
CA TYR A 221 6.01 -20.19 13.91
C TYR A 221 7.21 -19.25 13.77
N GLN A 222 8.42 -19.82 13.70
CA GLN A 222 9.66 -19.04 13.80
C GLN A 222 10.19 -18.47 12.47
N ASN A 223 9.83 -19.09 11.34
CA ASN A 223 10.37 -18.74 10.02
C ASN A 223 9.62 -17.57 9.39
N ILE A 224 9.75 -16.41 10.03
CA ILE A 224 9.10 -15.15 9.63
C ILE A 224 10.14 -14.08 9.32
N GLU A 225 9.78 -13.15 8.45
CA GLU A 225 10.43 -11.85 8.30
C GLU A 225 9.40 -10.72 8.40
N VAL A 226 9.81 -9.56 8.90
CA VAL A 226 9.00 -8.35 9.01
C VAL A 226 9.53 -7.32 8.03
N CYS A 227 8.73 -6.96 7.02
CA CYS A 227 9.02 -5.89 6.09
C CYS A 227 8.32 -4.61 6.59
N PHE A 228 9.04 -3.77 7.32
CA PHE A 228 8.50 -2.56 7.92
C PHE A 228 8.75 -1.32 7.06
N SER A 229 7.71 -0.54 6.77
CA SER A 229 7.83 0.75 6.05
C SER A 229 7.16 1.89 6.82
N ASP A 230 7.95 2.87 7.24
CA ASP A 230 7.48 4.10 7.88
C ASP A 230 7.21 5.21 6.85
N ASN A 231 6.01 5.78 6.86
CA ASN A 231 5.58 6.77 5.88
C ASN A 231 5.95 8.22 6.27
N ALA A 232 7.15 8.41 6.79
CA ALA A 232 7.60 9.67 7.40
C ALA A 232 6.76 10.07 8.63
N SER A 233 6.63 9.16 9.58
CA SER A 233 5.94 9.47 10.83
C SER A 233 6.66 10.57 11.60
N THR A 234 5.88 11.39 12.28
CA THR A 234 6.33 12.50 13.14
C THR A 234 6.34 12.14 14.62
N ASP A 235 5.91 10.93 14.96
CA ASP A 235 5.90 10.37 16.31
C ASP A 235 7.09 9.40 16.52
N GLU A 236 7.05 8.66 17.63
CA GLU A 236 8.09 7.70 18.03
C GLU A 236 8.14 6.42 17.18
N SER A 237 7.30 6.27 16.15
CA SER A 237 7.19 5.04 15.34
C SER A 237 8.55 4.55 14.82
N TRP A 238 9.37 5.47 14.28
CA TRP A 238 10.67 5.10 13.71
C TRP A 238 11.66 4.62 14.78
N ALA A 239 11.65 5.25 15.95
CA ALA A 239 12.51 4.86 17.07
C ALA A 239 12.13 3.47 17.60
N ILE A 240 10.83 3.18 17.73
CA ILE A 240 10.32 1.87 18.11
C ILE A 240 10.76 0.81 17.09
N ALA A 241 10.56 1.05 15.79
CA ALA A 241 10.95 0.09 14.76
C ALA A 241 12.47 -0.21 14.76
N LEU A 242 13.30 0.80 15.02
CA LEU A 242 14.75 0.62 15.15
C LEU A 242 15.13 -0.26 16.34
N GLU A 243 14.49 -0.05 17.50
CA GLU A 243 14.67 -0.88 18.71
C GLU A 243 14.36 -2.36 18.43
N PHE A 244 13.25 -2.65 17.74
CA PHE A 244 12.88 -4.03 17.38
C PHE A 244 13.84 -4.65 16.37
N ALA A 245 14.29 -3.90 15.36
CA ALA A 245 15.27 -4.39 14.39
C ALA A 245 16.61 -4.73 15.07
N GLN A 246 17.03 -3.97 16.08
CA GLN A 246 18.22 -4.25 16.88
C GLN A 246 18.07 -5.52 17.74
N ARG A 247 16.88 -5.75 18.33
CA ARG A 247 16.59 -6.96 19.13
C ARG A 247 16.43 -8.22 18.30
N HIS A 248 15.95 -8.09 17.07
CA HIS A 248 15.68 -9.19 16.15
C HIS A 248 16.46 -9.02 14.84
N PRO A 249 17.80 -9.05 14.90
CA PRO A 249 18.63 -8.89 13.71
C PRO A 249 18.28 -9.96 12.68
N HIS A 250 18.33 -9.60 11.40
CA HIS A 250 17.99 -10.45 10.25
C HIS A 250 16.53 -10.87 10.09
N LYS A 251 15.64 -10.56 11.05
CA LYS A 251 14.19 -10.81 10.91
C LYS A 251 13.40 -9.58 10.51
N MET A 252 13.99 -8.37 10.52
CA MET A 252 13.26 -7.13 10.21
C MET A 252 14.02 -6.29 9.17
N THR A 253 13.34 -5.95 8.08
CA THR A 253 13.82 -4.99 7.08
C THR A 253 13.12 -3.66 7.29
N LEU A 254 13.88 -2.57 7.44
CA LEU A 254 13.34 -1.23 7.68
C LEU A 254 13.40 -0.35 6.43
N ILE A 255 12.29 0.29 6.10
CA ILE A 255 12.18 1.30 5.05
C ILE A 255 11.61 2.57 5.68
N ARG A 256 12.17 3.73 5.33
CA ARG A 256 11.61 5.04 5.72
C ARG A 256 11.41 5.92 4.51
N ASN A 257 10.18 6.36 4.31
CA ASN A 257 9.88 7.36 3.31
C ASN A 257 10.35 8.75 3.78
N ARG A 258 10.75 9.57 2.82
CA ARG A 258 11.15 10.98 3.04
C ARG A 258 10.00 11.89 3.46
N LYS A 259 8.78 11.51 3.08
CA LYS A 259 7.52 12.23 3.27
C LYS A 259 6.38 11.22 3.13
N ASN A 260 5.20 11.59 3.58
CA ASN A 260 4.02 10.76 3.41
C ASN A 260 3.65 10.64 1.91
N PHE A 261 3.67 9.41 1.37
CA PHE A 261 3.26 9.11 -0.01
C PHE A 261 1.91 8.38 -0.11
N GLY A 262 1.16 8.33 1.00
CA GLY A 262 -0.07 7.56 1.12
C GLY A 262 0.17 6.08 1.43
N ALA A 263 -0.89 5.39 1.86
CA ALA A 263 -0.83 4.01 2.32
C ALA A 263 -0.37 3.03 1.23
N SER A 264 -0.89 3.15 -0.01
CA SER A 264 -0.57 2.23 -1.10
C SER A 264 0.91 2.25 -1.49
N ALA A 265 1.52 3.44 -1.54
CA ALA A 265 2.95 3.58 -1.81
C ALA A 265 3.79 3.01 -0.66
N ASN A 266 3.36 3.23 0.59
CA ASN A 266 4.03 2.69 1.76
C ASN A 266 3.95 1.15 1.82
N TYR A 267 2.79 0.57 1.53
CA TYR A 267 2.61 -0.87 1.38
C TYR A 267 3.47 -1.45 0.25
N SER A 268 3.53 -0.76 -0.89
CA SER A 268 4.35 -1.18 -2.05
C SER A 268 5.84 -1.29 -1.71
N ASN A 269 6.34 -0.51 -0.74
CA ASN A 269 7.71 -0.65 -0.25
C ASN A 269 7.92 -2.01 0.41
N CYS A 270 7.01 -2.41 1.30
CA CYS A 270 7.05 -3.72 1.97
C CYS A 270 6.96 -4.86 0.94
N TRP A 271 6.03 -4.75 -0.01
CA TRP A 271 5.86 -5.73 -1.09
C TRP A 271 7.14 -5.99 -1.89
N ARG A 272 7.89 -4.92 -2.20
CA ARG A 272 9.10 -5.01 -3.04
C ARG A 272 10.27 -5.74 -2.39
N VAL A 273 10.29 -5.83 -1.06
CA VAL A 273 11.40 -6.43 -0.31
C VAL A 273 11.06 -7.79 0.28
N MET A 274 9.80 -8.24 0.17
CA MET A 274 9.34 -9.51 0.72
C MET A 274 9.96 -10.71 -0.03
N LYS A 275 10.32 -11.75 0.72
CA LYS A 275 11.00 -12.96 0.23
C LYS A 275 10.19 -14.23 0.50
N GLY A 276 9.16 -14.15 1.34
CA GLY A 276 8.35 -15.29 1.79
C GLY A 276 7.53 -15.93 0.67
N LYS A 277 7.30 -17.24 0.84
CA LYS A 277 6.32 -18.02 0.07
C LYS A 277 4.89 -17.58 0.40
N TYR A 278 4.69 -17.18 1.66
CA TYR A 278 3.46 -16.62 2.17
C TYR A 278 3.67 -15.19 2.62
N PHE A 279 2.60 -14.38 2.59
CA PHE A 279 2.65 -13.04 3.14
C PHE A 279 1.35 -12.66 3.85
N LEU A 280 1.47 -11.72 4.78
CA LEU A 280 0.39 -11.08 5.52
C LEU A 280 0.57 -9.57 5.43
N GLN A 281 -0.47 -8.84 5.03
CA GLN A 281 -0.49 -7.39 5.16
C GLN A 281 -0.92 -7.05 6.59
N PHE A 282 -0.14 -6.23 7.31
CA PHE A 282 -0.37 -6.01 8.73
C PHE A 282 -0.47 -4.51 9.07
N CYS A 283 -1.56 -4.13 9.73
CA CYS A 283 -1.77 -2.78 10.24
C CYS A 283 -1.02 -2.57 11.56
N SER A 284 -0.35 -1.43 11.71
CA SER A 284 0.55 -1.17 12.84
C SER A 284 -0.15 -0.88 14.18
N ASP A 285 -1.49 -0.92 14.21
CA ASP A 285 -2.35 -0.80 15.39
C ASP A 285 -2.98 -2.13 15.84
N ASP A 286 -2.92 -3.17 15.00
CA ASP A 286 -3.41 -4.52 15.31
C ASP A 286 -2.38 -5.34 16.12
N ALA A 287 -2.79 -6.51 16.62
CA ALA A 287 -1.90 -7.51 17.19
C ALA A 287 -2.32 -8.93 16.79
N LEU A 288 -1.37 -9.86 16.69
CA LEU A 288 -1.62 -11.27 16.38
C LEU A 288 -1.55 -12.14 17.63
N GLU A 289 -2.42 -13.16 17.72
CA GLU A 289 -2.27 -14.24 18.70
C GLU A 289 -1.07 -15.13 18.34
N PRO A 290 -0.39 -15.78 19.30
CA PRO A 290 0.85 -16.53 19.05
C PRO A 290 0.76 -17.64 17.99
N GLN A 291 -0.43 -18.22 17.77
CA GLN A 291 -0.65 -19.31 16.82
C GLN A 291 -1.09 -18.84 15.41
N PHE A 292 -1.25 -17.53 15.18
CA PHE A 292 -1.78 -17.02 13.90
C PHE A 292 -0.99 -17.57 12.70
N VAL A 293 0.33 -17.37 12.70
CA VAL A 293 1.16 -17.73 11.54
C VAL A 293 1.24 -19.25 11.37
N GLU A 294 1.39 -19.98 12.46
CA GLU A 294 1.47 -21.46 12.44
C GLU A 294 0.20 -22.07 11.83
N ARG A 295 -0.98 -21.63 12.27
CA ARG A 295 -2.28 -22.14 11.80
C ARG A 295 -2.50 -21.84 10.33
N CYS A 296 -2.18 -20.61 9.88
CA CYS A 296 -2.30 -20.24 8.48
C CYS A 296 -1.35 -21.04 7.58
N VAL A 297 -0.08 -21.20 7.99
CA VAL A 297 0.90 -21.99 7.23
C VAL A 297 0.48 -23.46 7.15
N GLN A 298 0.03 -24.06 8.26
CA GLN A 298 -0.43 -25.45 8.29
C GLN A 298 -1.52 -25.70 7.24
N VAL A 299 -2.52 -24.82 7.19
CA VAL A 299 -3.65 -24.94 6.25
C VAL A 299 -3.19 -24.72 4.80
N LEU A 300 -2.38 -23.71 4.54
CA LEU A 300 -1.90 -23.42 3.19
C LEU A 300 -0.94 -24.50 2.66
N GLU A 301 -0.13 -25.13 3.50
CA GLU A 301 0.70 -26.27 3.08
C GLU A 301 -0.13 -27.54 2.86
N THR A 302 -1.17 -27.78 3.68
CA THR A 302 -2.03 -28.97 3.58
C THR A 302 -2.97 -28.91 2.37
N HIS A 303 -3.38 -27.71 1.95
CA HIS A 303 -4.30 -27.51 0.84
C HIS A 303 -3.67 -26.66 -0.28
N PRO A 304 -2.97 -27.29 -1.25
CA PRO A 304 -2.27 -26.56 -2.31
C PRO A 304 -3.14 -25.65 -3.19
N ASN A 305 -4.43 -25.98 -3.36
CA ASN A 305 -5.38 -25.16 -4.13
C ASN A 305 -5.88 -23.91 -3.37
N VAL A 306 -5.58 -23.80 -2.08
CA VAL A 306 -5.99 -22.65 -1.28
C VAL A 306 -5.04 -21.49 -1.55
N GLY A 307 -5.62 -20.36 -1.98
CA GLY A 307 -4.88 -19.13 -2.29
C GLY A 307 -4.71 -18.20 -1.09
N MET A 308 -5.66 -18.23 -0.14
CA MET A 308 -5.57 -17.45 1.09
C MET A 308 -6.28 -18.12 2.28
N ALA A 309 -5.78 -17.82 3.48
CA ALA A 309 -6.34 -18.23 4.75
C ALA A 309 -6.83 -16.99 5.53
N LEU A 310 -8.12 -16.96 5.82
CA LEU A 310 -8.80 -15.92 6.59
C LEU A 310 -9.04 -16.43 8.01
N VAL A 311 -8.57 -15.73 9.03
CA VAL A 311 -8.85 -16.08 10.44
C VAL A 311 -10.06 -15.33 10.97
N ASN A 312 -10.61 -15.71 12.13
CA ASN A 312 -11.51 -14.83 12.85
C ASN A 312 -10.71 -13.75 13.62
N ARG A 313 -11.38 -12.66 13.99
CA ARG A 313 -10.79 -11.59 14.80
C ARG A 313 -11.59 -11.39 16.08
N ALA A 314 -10.89 -11.04 17.15
CA ALA A 314 -11.47 -10.32 18.28
C ALA A 314 -11.29 -8.81 18.07
N ILE A 315 -12.13 -8.00 18.70
CA ILE A 315 -12.01 -6.55 18.67
C ILE A 315 -11.32 -6.10 19.97
N ILE A 316 -10.30 -5.26 19.83
CA ILE A 316 -9.70 -4.54 20.97
C ILE A 316 -9.94 -3.04 20.81
N ASP A 317 -10.21 -2.36 21.92
CA ASP A 317 -10.36 -0.90 21.93
C ASP A 317 -9.00 -0.19 22.03
N GLU A 318 -9.00 1.14 22.19
CA GLU A 318 -7.77 1.95 22.37
C GLU A 318 -6.99 1.64 23.67
N ASN A 319 -7.64 1.00 24.65
CA ASN A 319 -7.08 0.62 25.94
C ASN A 319 -6.78 -0.88 26.03
N ASP A 320 -6.75 -1.58 24.88
CA ASP A 320 -6.52 -3.02 24.78
C ASP A 320 -7.61 -3.90 25.42
N GLN A 321 -8.79 -3.36 25.71
CA GLN A 321 -9.90 -4.15 26.21
C GLN A 321 -10.50 -4.98 25.08
N ARG A 322 -10.49 -6.29 25.28
CA ARG A 322 -10.97 -7.29 24.31
C ARG A 322 -12.47 -7.45 24.41
N SER A 323 -13.12 -7.48 23.25
CA SER A 323 -14.50 -7.91 23.07
C SER A 323 -14.55 -8.99 21.97
N GLU A 324 -15.36 -10.01 22.19
CA GLU A 324 -15.57 -11.08 21.22
C GLU A 324 -16.73 -10.73 20.31
N GLU A 325 -16.55 -10.94 19.01
CA GLU A 325 -17.62 -11.00 18.04
C GLU A 325 -17.85 -12.47 17.66
N PRO A 326 -19.11 -12.94 17.52
CA PRO A 326 -19.37 -14.27 16.98
C PRO A 326 -18.63 -14.42 15.66
N PRO A 327 -17.96 -15.55 15.35
CA PRO A 327 -17.19 -15.70 14.13
C PRO A 327 -18.04 -15.58 12.87
N PHE A 328 -17.43 -15.30 11.71
CA PHE A 328 -18.16 -15.15 10.45
C PHE A 328 -18.85 -16.43 10.04
N TYR A 329 -18.10 -17.52 9.95
CA TYR A 329 -18.66 -18.85 9.79
C TYR A 329 -18.66 -19.60 11.11
N ASN A 330 -19.64 -20.47 11.30
CA ASN A 330 -19.81 -21.22 12.56
C ASN A 330 -18.78 -22.35 12.75
N ARG A 331 -17.92 -22.61 11.77
CA ARG A 331 -16.87 -23.65 11.77
C ARG A 331 -15.68 -23.24 10.91
N SER A 332 -14.50 -23.80 11.18
CA SER A 332 -13.35 -23.73 10.26
C SER A 332 -13.61 -24.60 9.04
N CYS A 333 -13.27 -24.12 7.85
CA CYS A 333 -13.58 -24.81 6.59
C CYS A 333 -12.71 -24.36 5.42
N ILE A 334 -12.63 -25.21 4.40
CA ILE A 334 -12.22 -24.83 3.05
C ILE A 334 -13.49 -24.51 2.26
N ILE A 335 -13.49 -23.37 1.57
CA ILE A 335 -14.63 -22.82 0.85
C ILE A 335 -14.27 -22.78 -0.64
N PRO A 336 -15.11 -23.33 -1.52
CA PRO A 336 -14.92 -23.18 -2.96
C PRO A 336 -14.80 -21.71 -3.35
N GLY A 337 -13.78 -21.36 -4.14
CA GLY A 337 -13.49 -19.97 -4.48
C GLY A 337 -14.70 -19.18 -5.00
N HIS A 338 -15.39 -19.71 -6.01
CA HIS A 338 -16.55 -19.08 -6.64
C HIS A 338 -17.72 -18.83 -5.66
N GLU A 339 -17.85 -19.65 -4.61
CA GLU A 339 -18.82 -19.45 -3.54
C GLU A 339 -18.41 -18.27 -2.65
N GLN A 340 -17.13 -18.21 -2.28
CA GLN A 340 -16.59 -17.10 -1.49
C GLN A 340 -16.60 -15.78 -2.27
N ALA A 341 -16.37 -15.80 -3.58
CA ALA A 341 -16.51 -14.64 -4.46
C ALA A 341 -17.94 -14.06 -4.42
N ALA A 342 -18.96 -14.93 -4.44
CA ALA A 342 -20.36 -14.50 -4.29
C ALA A 342 -20.66 -13.93 -2.89
N VAL A 343 -19.98 -14.41 -1.84
CA VAL A 343 -20.08 -13.82 -0.50
C VAL A 343 -19.49 -12.42 -0.48
N TYR A 344 -18.31 -12.21 -1.07
CA TYR A 344 -17.68 -10.88 -1.12
C TYR A 344 -18.54 -9.84 -1.84
N MET A 345 -19.35 -10.25 -2.83
CA MET A 345 -20.34 -9.39 -3.47
C MET A 345 -21.46 -8.93 -2.53
N MET A 346 -21.96 -9.81 -1.65
CA MET A 346 -23.10 -9.54 -0.76
C MET A 346 -22.75 -8.79 0.52
N ALA A 347 -21.46 -8.73 0.80
CA ALA A 347 -20.95 -8.45 2.10
C ALA A 347 -20.38 -7.04 2.16
N GLY A 348 -21.02 -6.17 2.95
CA GLY A 348 -20.32 -5.09 3.66
C GLY A 348 -19.32 -5.63 4.70
N VAL A 349 -18.87 -6.89 4.57
CA VAL A 349 -17.92 -7.56 5.45
C VAL A 349 -16.56 -7.23 4.87
N ASN A 350 -15.87 -6.36 5.59
CA ASN A 350 -14.52 -5.98 5.28
C ASN A 350 -13.62 -6.78 6.23
N PRO A 351 -13.03 -7.92 5.80
CA PRO A 351 -11.97 -8.52 6.59
C PRO A 351 -10.87 -7.47 6.76
N SER A 352 -10.29 -7.39 7.96
CA SER A 352 -9.10 -6.56 8.13
C SER A 352 -8.01 -7.10 7.20
N THR A 353 -7.16 -6.23 6.66
CA THR A 353 -6.00 -6.69 5.88
C THR A 353 -5.09 -7.60 6.73
N SER A 354 -5.00 -7.32 8.04
CA SER A 354 -4.32 -8.15 9.04
C SER A 354 -4.98 -9.51 9.31
N GLN A 355 -6.14 -9.78 8.71
CA GLN A 355 -6.93 -11.00 8.94
C GLN A 355 -6.58 -12.11 7.93
N VAL A 356 -5.84 -11.80 6.87
CA VAL A 356 -5.66 -12.69 5.71
C VAL A 356 -4.19 -12.96 5.43
N MET A 357 -3.82 -14.24 5.40
CA MET A 357 -2.53 -14.69 4.88
C MET A 357 -2.70 -15.26 3.48
N TYR A 358 -1.79 -14.90 2.57
CA TYR A 358 -1.89 -15.24 1.14
C TYR A 358 -0.72 -16.09 0.68
N ARG A 359 -0.97 -16.96 -0.31
CA ARG A 359 0.06 -17.62 -1.11
C ARG A 359 0.60 -16.65 -2.16
N ARG A 360 1.91 -16.39 -2.12
CA ARG A 360 2.55 -15.42 -3.02
C ARG A 360 2.51 -15.84 -4.49
N ASP A 361 2.70 -17.12 -4.78
CA ASP A 361 2.83 -17.61 -6.16
C ASP A 361 1.52 -17.47 -6.96
N PHE A 362 0.37 -17.27 -6.29
CA PHE A 362 -0.92 -17.05 -6.95
C PHE A 362 -1.19 -15.57 -7.27
N THR A 363 -0.28 -14.67 -6.88
CA THR A 363 -0.54 -13.23 -6.96
C THR A 363 -0.28 -12.62 -8.33
N GLU A 364 0.50 -13.27 -9.19
CA GLU A 364 0.85 -12.73 -10.52
C GLU A 364 -0.39 -12.42 -11.36
N GLU A 365 -1.39 -13.33 -11.36
CA GLU A 365 -2.65 -13.13 -12.08
C GLU A 365 -3.58 -12.11 -11.41
N CYS A 366 -3.43 -11.90 -10.10
CA CYS A 366 -4.23 -10.97 -9.31
C CYS A 366 -3.70 -9.52 -9.34
N GLN A 367 -2.43 -9.33 -9.68
CA GLN A 367 -1.73 -8.04 -9.71
C GLN A 367 -1.79 -7.30 -11.03
N ALA A 368 -2.50 -7.83 -12.03
CA ALA A 368 -2.74 -7.11 -13.28
C ALA A 368 -3.26 -5.69 -12.96
N PRO A 369 -2.58 -4.62 -13.44
CA PRO A 369 -3.02 -3.25 -13.19
C PRO A 369 -4.43 -3.09 -13.73
N ASP A 370 -5.39 -2.96 -12.83
CA ASP A 370 -6.71 -2.49 -13.19
C ASP A 370 -6.74 -0.98 -12.98
N ASN A 371 -7.22 -0.24 -13.97
CA ASN A 371 -7.41 1.21 -13.83
C ASN A 371 -8.70 1.52 -13.04
N PHE A 372 -9.12 0.61 -12.16
CA PHE A 372 -10.37 0.71 -11.42
C PHE A 372 -10.25 1.70 -10.27
N LEU A 373 -11.27 2.56 -10.17
CA LEU A 373 -11.38 3.52 -9.09
C LEU A 373 -11.43 2.84 -7.71
N ALA A 374 -12.16 1.73 -7.57
CA ALA A 374 -12.25 1.03 -6.29
C ALA A 374 -10.91 0.46 -5.86
N SER A 375 -10.04 0.01 -6.77
CA SER A 375 -8.72 -0.50 -6.40
C SER A 375 -7.82 0.53 -5.72
N ARG A 376 -8.09 1.84 -5.90
CA ARG A 376 -7.36 2.91 -5.20
C ARG A 376 -7.70 2.98 -3.71
N TYR A 377 -8.93 2.64 -3.32
CA TYR A 377 -9.43 2.76 -1.94
C TYR A 377 -9.70 1.41 -1.27
N TYR A 378 -9.95 0.38 -2.06
CA TYR A 378 -10.36 -0.97 -1.68
C TYR A 378 -9.52 -2.03 -2.39
N GLY A 379 -8.25 -1.72 -2.71
CA GLY A 379 -7.36 -2.61 -3.47
C GLY A 379 -7.30 -4.03 -2.93
N MET A 380 -7.28 -4.19 -1.61
CA MET A 380 -7.28 -5.52 -0.99
C MET A 380 -8.61 -6.27 -1.14
N ARG A 381 -9.75 -5.58 -1.21
CA ARG A 381 -11.05 -6.22 -1.48
C ARG A 381 -11.13 -6.77 -2.88
N VAL A 382 -10.61 -6.00 -3.83
CA VAL A 382 -10.48 -6.44 -5.22
C VAL A 382 -9.52 -7.63 -5.29
N PHE A 383 -8.43 -7.59 -4.53
CA PHE A 383 -7.46 -8.68 -4.43
C PHE A 383 -8.08 -9.97 -3.84
N ASP A 384 -8.82 -9.87 -2.73
CA ASP A 384 -9.55 -11.00 -2.11
C ASP A 384 -10.54 -11.65 -3.08
N LEU A 385 -11.26 -10.82 -3.84
CA LEU A 385 -12.18 -11.30 -4.87
C LEU A 385 -11.42 -12.06 -5.94
N LYS A 386 -10.36 -11.46 -6.53
CA LYS A 386 -9.58 -12.10 -7.60
C LYS A 386 -9.00 -13.43 -7.13
N MET A 387 -8.43 -13.48 -5.92
CA MET A 387 -7.99 -14.73 -5.29
C MET A 387 -9.11 -15.76 -5.23
N SER A 388 -10.32 -15.35 -4.84
CA SER A 388 -11.48 -16.25 -4.75
C SER A 388 -12.05 -16.65 -6.12
N LEU A 389 -11.81 -15.88 -7.17
CA LEU A 389 -12.26 -16.26 -8.52
C LEU A 389 -11.46 -17.46 -9.05
N ASP A 390 -10.20 -17.57 -8.65
CA ASP A 390 -9.26 -18.55 -9.20
C ASP A 390 -8.91 -19.69 -8.21
N HIS A 391 -9.06 -19.46 -6.90
CA HIS A 391 -8.59 -20.38 -5.86
C HIS A 391 -9.59 -20.55 -4.71
N ASP A 392 -9.48 -21.68 -4.01
CA ASP A 392 -10.25 -21.94 -2.80
C ASP A 392 -9.72 -21.12 -1.62
N ILE A 393 -10.59 -20.89 -0.65
CA ILE A 393 -10.30 -20.05 0.51
C ILE A 393 -10.42 -20.89 1.78
N ALA A 394 -9.45 -20.77 2.68
CA ALA A 394 -9.59 -21.33 4.01
C ALA A 394 -10.15 -20.29 4.98
N TYR A 395 -11.10 -20.70 5.82
CA TYR A 395 -11.54 -19.93 6.97
C TYR A 395 -11.20 -20.66 8.27
N ILE A 396 -10.53 -19.96 9.18
CA ILE A 396 -10.18 -20.44 10.52
C ILE A 396 -11.06 -19.70 11.52
N LYS A 397 -11.93 -20.41 12.22
CA LYS A 397 -12.90 -19.84 13.17
C LYS A 397 -12.26 -19.21 14.41
N ASP A 398 -11.05 -19.64 14.76
CA ASP A 398 -10.34 -19.17 15.94
C ASP A 398 -10.02 -17.66 15.82
N SER A 399 -10.29 -16.90 16.89
CA SER A 399 -9.99 -15.47 16.96
C SER A 399 -8.48 -15.26 17.12
N LEU A 400 -7.74 -15.29 16.00
CA LEU A 400 -6.28 -15.20 15.98
C LEU A 400 -5.76 -13.79 15.68
N LEU A 401 -6.63 -12.89 15.24
CA LEU A 401 -6.33 -11.47 15.09
C LEU A 401 -6.97 -10.67 16.23
N LEU A 402 -6.21 -9.78 16.86
CA LEU A 402 -6.72 -8.74 17.73
C LEU A 402 -6.79 -7.44 16.94
N ASN A 403 -7.96 -7.14 16.39
CA ASN A 403 -8.15 -5.98 15.52
C ASN A 403 -8.53 -4.74 16.34
N ARG A 404 -7.80 -3.64 16.16
CA ARG A 404 -8.03 -2.43 16.95
C ARG A 404 -9.05 -1.50 16.32
N VAL A 405 -10.00 -1.04 17.14
CA VAL A 405 -10.99 -0.05 16.75
C VAL A 405 -10.91 1.16 17.68
N HIS A 406 -10.58 2.32 17.12
CA HIS A 406 -10.56 3.59 17.85
C HIS A 406 -11.00 4.77 16.97
N SER A 407 -11.28 5.91 17.59
CA SER A 407 -11.81 7.11 16.92
C SER A 407 -10.90 7.68 15.81
N ARG A 408 -9.60 7.38 15.85
CA ARG A 408 -8.60 7.83 14.86
C ARG A 408 -8.38 6.86 13.70
N ASN A 409 -9.12 5.74 13.60
CA ASN A 409 -8.95 4.82 12.47
C ASN A 409 -9.30 5.58 11.18
N ASP A 410 -8.63 5.23 10.08
CA ASP A 410 -8.98 5.75 8.75
C ASP A 410 -10.44 5.42 8.39
N THR A 411 -10.93 4.25 8.84
CA THR A 411 -12.33 3.82 8.66
C THR A 411 -13.31 4.74 9.39
N SER A 412 -12.98 5.27 10.57
CA SER A 412 -13.83 6.22 11.29
C SER A 412 -13.92 7.57 10.59
N HIS A 413 -12.86 8.00 9.89
CA HIS A 413 -12.89 9.21 9.06
C HIS A 413 -13.74 8.99 7.79
N ALA A 414 -13.67 7.80 7.20
CA ALA A 414 -14.44 7.43 6.01
C ALA A 414 -15.97 7.53 6.23
N ASP A 415 -16.44 7.26 7.45
CA ASP A 415 -17.86 7.40 7.82
C ASP A 415 -18.41 8.82 7.55
N GLY A 416 -17.58 9.85 7.69
CA GLY A 416 -17.96 11.25 7.39
C GLY A 416 -18.01 11.61 5.90
N LEU A 417 -17.46 10.75 5.04
CA LEU A 417 -17.28 10.99 3.60
C LEU A 417 -18.21 10.13 2.72
N LEU A 418 -19.20 9.45 3.33
CA LEU A 418 -20.12 8.53 2.66
C LEU A 418 -19.46 7.28 2.02
N LEU A 419 -18.13 7.13 2.16
CA LEU A 419 -17.36 6.05 1.55
C LEU A 419 -17.83 4.64 1.95
N PRO A 420 -18.29 4.37 3.19
CA PRO A 420 -18.82 3.04 3.55
C PRO A 420 -19.99 2.58 2.69
N ILE A 421 -20.68 3.50 2.01
CA ILE A 421 -21.81 3.20 1.14
C ILE A 421 -21.48 3.51 -0.32
N ALA A 422 -21.11 4.76 -0.64
CA ALA A 422 -20.84 5.19 -2.01
C ALA A 422 -19.60 4.49 -2.59
N GLY A 423 -18.57 4.28 -1.77
CA GLY A 423 -17.37 3.56 -2.19
C GLY A 423 -17.65 2.07 -2.42
N ILE A 424 -18.46 1.44 -1.56
CA ILE A 424 -18.87 0.04 -1.73
C ILE A 424 -19.82 -0.15 -2.91
N TYR A 425 -20.66 0.84 -3.22
CA TYR A 425 -21.47 0.83 -4.45
C TYR A 425 -20.58 0.71 -5.70
N VAL A 426 -19.56 1.59 -5.82
CA VAL A 426 -18.60 1.54 -6.94
C VAL A 426 -17.81 0.24 -6.94
N LEU A 427 -17.35 -0.21 -5.77
CA LEU A 427 -16.63 -1.47 -5.62
C LEU A 427 -17.47 -2.66 -6.13
N ASN A 428 -18.73 -2.78 -5.72
CA ASN A 428 -19.59 -3.90 -6.11
C ASN A 428 -19.83 -3.94 -7.62
N HIS A 429 -20.01 -2.80 -8.27
CA HIS A 429 -20.09 -2.75 -9.73
C HIS A 429 -18.80 -3.25 -10.39
N GLN A 430 -17.64 -2.79 -9.93
CA GLN A 430 -16.34 -3.21 -10.50
C GLN A 430 -16.02 -4.68 -10.21
N MET A 431 -16.41 -5.19 -9.04
CA MET A 431 -16.32 -6.59 -8.69
C MET A 431 -17.22 -7.45 -9.57
N ALA A 432 -18.42 -6.99 -9.91
CA ALA A 432 -19.30 -7.67 -10.87
C ALA A 432 -18.69 -7.70 -12.27
N ASP A 433 -18.12 -6.59 -12.75
CA ASP A 433 -17.43 -6.54 -14.05
C ASP A 433 -16.25 -7.55 -14.09
N LEU A 434 -15.45 -7.61 -13.01
CA LEU A 434 -14.36 -8.58 -12.88
C LEU A 434 -14.86 -10.03 -12.86
N ALA A 435 -15.92 -10.29 -12.10
CA ALA A 435 -16.52 -11.62 -12.01
C ALA A 435 -17.09 -12.07 -13.36
N GLU A 436 -17.71 -11.16 -14.13
CA GLU A 436 -18.22 -11.43 -15.47
C GLU A 436 -17.09 -11.80 -16.44
N ILE A 437 -15.98 -11.06 -16.42
CA ILE A 437 -14.78 -11.37 -17.25
C ILE A 437 -14.24 -12.78 -16.95
N ARG A 438 -14.32 -13.23 -15.69
CA ARG A 438 -13.87 -14.56 -15.24
C ARG A 438 -14.98 -15.63 -15.31
N GLY A 439 -16.16 -15.32 -15.85
CA GLY A 439 -17.28 -16.27 -15.98
C GLY A 439 -17.95 -16.67 -14.65
N ALA A 440 -17.73 -15.91 -13.57
CA ALA A 440 -18.27 -16.19 -12.25
C ALA A 440 -19.72 -15.66 -12.09
N HIS A 441 -20.65 -16.23 -12.87
CA HIS A 441 -22.05 -15.77 -12.95
C HIS A 441 -22.78 -15.72 -11.59
N LYS A 442 -22.42 -16.60 -10.64
CA LYS A 442 -23.01 -16.58 -9.30
C LYS A 442 -22.67 -15.29 -8.55
N ALA A 443 -21.45 -14.80 -8.66
CA ALA A 443 -21.03 -13.54 -8.05
C ALA A 443 -21.70 -12.35 -8.75
N VAL A 444 -21.75 -12.36 -10.08
CA VAL A 444 -22.45 -11.32 -10.87
C VAL A 444 -23.93 -11.23 -10.48
N GLY A 445 -24.61 -12.37 -10.34
CA GLY A 445 -26.01 -12.46 -9.93
C GLY A 445 -26.30 -11.91 -8.52
N ARG A 446 -25.28 -11.66 -7.69
CA ARG A 446 -25.43 -11.02 -6.37
C ARG A 446 -25.48 -9.51 -6.42
N LEU A 447 -25.10 -8.87 -7.53
CA LEU A 447 -25.00 -7.41 -7.61
C LEU A 447 -26.30 -6.72 -7.18
N THR A 448 -27.44 -7.08 -7.75
CA THR A 448 -28.74 -6.47 -7.42
C THR A 448 -29.06 -6.57 -5.93
N GLN A 449 -28.94 -7.76 -5.35
CA GLN A 449 -29.18 -7.98 -3.92
C GLN A 449 -28.22 -7.16 -3.03
N SER A 450 -26.98 -6.97 -3.50
CA SER A 450 -25.99 -6.17 -2.80
C SER A 450 -26.31 -4.67 -2.83
N ILE A 451 -26.74 -4.15 -3.98
CA ILE A 451 -27.19 -2.75 -4.12
C ILE A 451 -28.41 -2.47 -3.23
N ASP A 452 -29.38 -3.39 -3.19
CA ASP A 452 -30.55 -3.29 -2.30
C ASP A 452 -30.12 -3.19 -0.82
N LYS A 453 -29.19 -4.04 -0.42
CA LYS A 453 -28.63 -4.03 0.95
C LYS A 453 -27.86 -2.75 1.26
N LEU A 454 -27.14 -2.17 0.31
CA LEU A 454 -26.43 -0.90 0.50
C LEU A 454 -27.38 0.26 0.76
N ALA A 455 -28.53 0.32 0.08
CA ALA A 455 -29.55 1.33 0.35
C ALA A 455 -30.06 1.24 1.80
N THR A 456 -30.37 0.02 2.28
CA THR A 456 -30.75 -0.22 3.68
C THR A 456 -29.63 0.14 4.66
N LEU A 457 -28.36 -0.19 4.35
CA LEU A 457 -27.22 0.19 5.18
C LEU A 457 -27.04 1.71 5.25
N SER A 458 -27.28 2.43 4.16
CA SER A 458 -27.20 3.90 4.12
C SER A 458 -28.15 4.55 5.14
N ILE A 459 -29.35 4.00 5.30
CA ILE A 459 -30.29 4.44 6.35
C ILE A 459 -29.72 4.21 7.75
N ARG A 460 -29.09 3.05 8.00
CA ARG A 460 -28.46 2.77 9.30
C ARG A 460 -27.35 3.77 9.61
N TYR A 461 -26.54 4.10 8.62
CA TYR A 461 -25.50 5.13 8.73
C TYR A 461 -26.08 6.52 9.00
N SER A 462 -27.23 6.86 8.40
CA SER A 462 -27.96 8.10 8.71
C SER A 462 -28.32 8.18 10.20
N VAL A 463 -28.92 7.11 10.76
CA VAL A 463 -29.25 7.04 12.19
C VAL A 463 -27.99 7.15 13.06
N ARG A 464 -26.92 6.43 12.71
CA ARG A 464 -25.64 6.45 13.44
C ARG A 464 -25.02 7.85 13.46
N MET A 465 -25.10 8.59 12.35
CA MET A 465 -24.59 9.96 12.29
C MET A 465 -25.46 10.94 13.09
N LEU A 466 -26.78 10.75 13.16
CA LEU A 466 -27.65 11.51 14.07
C LEU A 466 -27.27 11.27 15.54
N GLN A 467 -27.03 10.03 15.94
CA GLN A 467 -26.54 9.69 17.29
C GLN A 467 -25.21 10.37 17.61
N ALA A 468 -24.32 10.46 16.61
CA ALA A 468 -23.04 11.16 16.72
C ALA A 468 -23.16 12.71 16.60
N LYS A 469 -24.38 13.25 16.56
CA LYS A 469 -24.68 14.69 16.40
C LYS A 469 -24.10 15.31 15.12
N LYS A 470 -24.01 14.52 14.04
CA LYS A 470 -23.52 14.94 12.71
C LYS A 470 -24.70 15.03 11.72
N GLU A 471 -25.58 16.00 11.91
CA GLU A 471 -26.85 16.09 11.15
C GLU A 471 -26.65 16.22 9.63
N GLU A 472 -25.71 17.03 9.15
CA GLU A 472 -25.49 17.22 7.70
C GLU A 472 -25.04 15.92 7.01
N VAL A 473 -24.14 15.16 7.66
CA VAL A 473 -23.69 13.86 7.17
C VAL A 473 -24.85 12.85 7.22
N ALA A 474 -25.65 12.88 8.28
CA ALA A 474 -26.83 12.03 8.38
C ALA A 474 -27.85 12.28 7.26
N LEU A 475 -28.10 13.54 6.92
CA LEU A 475 -28.98 13.93 5.82
C LEU A 475 -28.45 13.44 4.47
N SER A 476 -27.14 13.50 4.29
CA SER A 476 -26.47 13.01 3.09
C SER A 476 -26.64 11.49 2.91
N TYR A 477 -26.47 10.70 3.97
CA TYR A 477 -26.77 9.25 3.95
C TYR A 477 -28.25 8.94 3.68
N PHE A 478 -29.16 9.76 4.21
CA PHE A 478 -30.60 9.61 3.96
C PHE A 478 -30.95 9.79 2.48
N HIS A 479 -30.40 10.81 1.82
CA HIS A 479 -30.59 11.04 0.39
C HIS A 479 -29.86 9.99 -0.47
N LEU A 480 -28.64 9.61 -0.07
CA LEU A 480 -27.86 8.59 -0.76
C LEU A 480 -28.62 7.25 -0.83
N ALA A 481 -29.34 6.88 0.23
CA ALA A 481 -30.14 5.65 0.25
C ALA A 481 -31.13 5.59 -0.92
N VAL A 482 -31.86 6.69 -1.17
CA VAL A 482 -32.86 6.80 -2.25
C VAL A 482 -32.20 6.84 -3.62
N ALA A 483 -31.04 7.52 -3.72
CA ALA A 483 -30.27 7.57 -4.95
C ALA A 483 -29.75 6.19 -5.38
N ILE A 484 -29.41 5.34 -4.42
CA ILE A 484 -28.96 3.96 -4.66
C ILE A 484 -30.13 3.06 -5.04
N ASN A 485 -31.21 3.06 -4.24
CA ASN A 485 -32.42 2.31 -4.56
C ASN A 485 -33.68 3.06 -4.05
N PRO A 486 -34.54 3.57 -4.95
CA PRO A 486 -35.77 4.27 -4.58
C PRO A 486 -36.76 3.43 -3.77
N ARG A 487 -36.74 2.09 -3.89
CA ARG A 487 -37.62 1.20 -3.10
C ARG A 487 -37.38 1.30 -1.60
N VAL A 488 -36.22 1.82 -1.19
CA VAL A 488 -35.91 2.04 0.23
C VAL A 488 -36.90 3.00 0.91
N MET A 489 -37.65 3.78 0.13
CA MET A 489 -38.74 4.62 0.66
C MET A 489 -39.85 3.79 1.31
N GLU A 490 -40.00 2.51 1.00
CA GLU A 490 -40.99 1.63 1.66
C GLU A 490 -40.52 1.17 3.05
N ASP A 491 -39.24 1.36 3.40
CA ASP A 491 -38.67 0.96 4.69
C ASP A 491 -39.20 1.85 5.84
N SER A 492 -39.64 1.20 6.92
CA SER A 492 -40.19 1.90 8.10
C SER A 492 -39.21 2.88 8.76
N VAL A 493 -37.91 2.56 8.78
CA VAL A 493 -36.86 3.44 9.33
C VAL A 493 -36.66 4.64 8.42
N TRP A 494 -36.72 4.44 7.10
CA TRP A 494 -36.67 5.57 6.16
C TRP A 494 -37.85 6.53 6.36
N GLN A 495 -39.06 6.00 6.55
CA GLN A 495 -40.25 6.81 6.81
C GLN A 495 -40.16 7.57 8.15
N ASP A 496 -39.63 6.93 9.20
CA ASP A 496 -39.34 7.60 10.48
C ASP A 496 -38.31 8.74 10.28
N LEU A 497 -37.23 8.52 9.52
CA LEU A 497 -36.24 9.56 9.19
C LEU A 497 -36.81 10.69 8.32
N LYS A 498 -37.67 10.37 7.34
CA LYS A 498 -38.37 11.39 6.55
C LYS A 498 -39.16 12.32 7.47
N ARG A 499 -39.89 11.76 8.44
CA ARG A 499 -40.60 12.55 9.46
C ARG A 499 -39.62 13.32 10.34
N TYR A 500 -38.49 12.74 10.75
CA TYR A 500 -37.46 13.44 11.53
C TYR A 500 -37.03 14.76 10.86
N TRP A 501 -36.75 14.73 9.55
CA TRP A 501 -36.25 15.91 8.84
C TRP A 501 -37.25 17.06 8.74
N THR A 502 -38.56 16.78 8.81
CA THR A 502 -39.62 17.79 8.71
C THR A 502 -40.24 18.18 10.06
N SER A 503 -39.74 17.65 11.18
CA SER A 503 -40.37 17.83 12.49
C SER A 503 -39.65 18.84 13.39
N ASP A 504 -40.36 19.32 14.42
CA ASP A 504 -39.78 20.13 15.50
C ASP A 504 -38.78 19.35 16.38
N ALA A 505 -38.07 20.08 17.24
CA ALA A 505 -37.01 19.50 18.09
C ALA A 505 -37.51 18.41 19.05
N LYS A 506 -38.73 18.54 19.59
CA LYS A 506 -39.31 17.56 20.51
C LYS A 506 -39.58 16.24 19.78
N THR A 507 -40.25 16.34 18.64
CA THR A 507 -40.59 15.20 17.79
C THR A 507 -39.33 14.54 17.23
N LYS A 508 -38.30 15.31 16.85
CA LYS A 508 -36.98 14.78 16.45
C LYS A 508 -36.35 13.92 17.53
N ALA A 509 -36.38 14.38 18.79
CA ALA A 509 -35.84 13.63 19.93
C ALA A 509 -36.61 12.32 20.17
N GLU A 510 -37.95 12.36 20.09
CA GLU A 510 -38.80 11.16 20.21
C GLU A 510 -38.50 10.12 19.12
N ILE A 511 -38.42 10.56 17.86
CA ILE A 511 -38.09 9.68 16.72
C ILE A 511 -36.70 9.08 16.89
N LEU A 512 -35.70 9.90 17.22
CA LEU A 512 -34.34 9.41 17.41
C LEU A 512 -34.28 8.38 18.55
N GLY A 513 -34.95 8.64 19.69
CA GLY A 513 -35.05 7.69 20.80
C GLY A 513 -35.71 6.36 20.41
N LYS A 514 -36.74 6.38 19.55
CA LYS A 514 -37.35 5.17 18.99
C LYS A 514 -36.37 4.40 18.09
N LEU A 515 -35.61 5.12 17.26
CA LEU A 515 -34.67 4.52 16.31
C LEU A 515 -33.43 3.93 17.00
N THR A 516 -32.93 4.59 18.05
CA THR A 516 -31.79 4.10 18.84
C THR A 516 -32.12 2.85 19.64
N GLY A 517 -33.38 2.69 20.09
CA GLY A 517 -33.85 1.51 20.80
C GLY A 517 -34.00 0.24 19.94
N ARG A 518 -33.90 0.33 18.61
CA ARG A 518 -33.94 -0.86 17.72
C ARG A 518 -32.58 -1.54 17.70
N SER A 519 -32.46 -2.67 18.41
CA SER A 519 -31.27 -3.51 18.47
C SER A 519 -30.96 -4.21 17.14
N ASN A 520 -30.39 -3.52 16.16
CA ASN A 520 -29.91 -4.13 14.90
C ASN A 520 -28.91 -3.26 14.10
N LEU A 521 -28.42 -2.16 14.69
CA LEU A 521 -27.70 -1.13 13.95
C LEU A 521 -26.17 -1.18 14.05
N ALA A 522 -25.59 -1.97 14.96
CA ALA A 522 -24.17 -1.87 15.29
C ALA A 522 -23.31 -3.12 14.96
N THR A 523 -23.76 -4.33 15.30
CA THR A 523 -22.89 -5.52 15.27
C THR A 523 -23.63 -6.80 14.87
N ARG A 524 -22.90 -7.73 14.26
CA ARG A 524 -23.42 -9.08 13.95
C ARG A 524 -23.57 -9.87 15.25
N SER A 525 -24.74 -10.45 15.47
CA SER A 525 -25.06 -11.26 16.65
C SER A 525 -25.01 -12.77 16.41
N VAL A 526 -24.90 -13.23 15.16
CA VAL A 526 -24.94 -14.67 14.78
C VAL A 526 -23.88 -15.01 13.75
N SER A 527 -23.34 -16.22 13.82
CA SER A 527 -22.47 -16.80 12.78
C SER A 527 -23.30 -17.40 11.63
N TYR A 528 -22.75 -17.42 10.43
CA TYR A 528 -23.37 -18.04 9.26
C TYR A 528 -22.87 -19.47 9.06
N ASP A 529 -23.66 -20.31 8.41
CA ASP A 529 -23.13 -21.54 7.83
C ASP A 529 -22.18 -21.22 6.67
N PRO A 530 -21.08 -21.98 6.49
CA PRO A 530 -20.26 -21.88 5.29
C PRO A 530 -21.09 -22.08 4.01
N PRO A 531 -20.67 -21.48 2.88
CA PRO A 531 -21.35 -21.68 1.61
C PRO A 531 -21.42 -23.16 1.17
N PRO A 532 -22.36 -23.52 0.28
CA PRO A 532 -22.45 -24.89 -0.24
C PRO A 532 -21.12 -25.39 -0.80
N GLY A 533 -20.83 -26.68 -0.61
CA GLY A 533 -19.57 -27.30 -1.07
C GLY A 533 -18.36 -27.03 -0.16
N SER A 534 -18.52 -26.26 0.92
CA SER A 534 -17.45 -26.10 1.91
C SER A 534 -17.17 -27.40 2.65
N THR A 535 -15.90 -27.73 2.84
CA THR A 535 -15.46 -28.89 3.61
C THR A 535 -14.91 -28.47 4.98
N PRO A 536 -15.21 -29.19 6.07
CA PRO A 536 -14.61 -28.90 7.37
C PRO A 536 -13.09 -28.95 7.34
N LEU A 537 -12.45 -28.07 8.10
CA LEU A 537 -11.01 -28.09 8.31
C LEU A 537 -10.74 -28.94 9.56
N GLU A 538 -10.12 -30.11 9.36
CA GLU A 538 -9.82 -31.07 10.43
C GLU A 538 -8.82 -30.54 11.47
#